data_AF-A0A559M4G5-F1
#
_entry.id   AF-A0A559M4G5-F1
#
_cell.length_a   1.000
_cell.length_b   1.000
_cell.length_c   1.000
_cell.angle_alpha   90.00
_cell.angle_beta   90.00
_cell.angle_gamma   90.00
#
_symmetry.space_group_name_H-M   'P 1'
#
loop_
_entity.id
_entity.type
_entity.pdbx_description
1 polymer ?
#
loop_
_entity_poly.entity_id
_entity_poly.type
_entity_poly.pdbx_seq_one_letter_code
_entity_poly.pdbx_strand_id
1 'polypeptide(L)'
;MKLSLLSSSLAILLQLTSAAPTPTSDENVVQERAKIAKRATITDIATTGYATQNGGTTGGNGGTVTTVSTLAQFTTAVTNGNLTPTHDVARIIVVSGTITGSVQVRVGSNKSIIGKSGATLVGVGLYINKSANVIVRNIISQKVLATNGDGIGIQISTNVWVDHCELSSDLDNGKDYYDGLVDITHASEWVTVSNSYLHDHFKASLIGHSDNNGAQDTGHLHVSQHNNYWENIGSRTPSIRFGT
;
A
#
# COMPACT_ATOMS: atom_id res chain seq x y z
N MET A 1 28.12 14.70 94.17
CA MET A 1 27.87 15.69 93.09
C MET A 1 28.22 15.03 91.76
N LYS A 2 27.28 15.05 90.81
CA LYS A 2 27.32 14.54 89.42
C LYS A 2 27.12 13.03 89.17
N LEU A 3 25.86 12.70 88.85
CA LEU A 3 25.43 11.61 87.96
C LEU A 3 25.89 11.90 86.52
N SER A 4 26.21 10.85 85.74
CA SER A 4 26.18 10.87 84.28
C SER A 4 25.74 9.50 83.78
N LEU A 5 24.56 9.48 83.15
CA LEU A 5 23.99 8.33 82.45
C LEU A 5 24.60 8.21 81.05
N LEU A 6 24.91 6.96 80.64
CA LEU A 6 25.13 6.63 79.22
C LEU A 6 23.77 6.55 78.51
N SER A 7 23.60 7.37 77.47
CA SER A 7 22.45 7.34 76.56
C SER A 7 22.80 6.59 75.28
N SER A 8 21.99 5.58 74.97
CA SER A 8 22.01 4.80 73.73
C SER A 8 21.56 5.64 72.52
N SER A 9 22.34 5.62 71.45
CA SER A 9 22.04 6.27 70.16
C SER A 9 21.09 5.39 69.33
N LEU A 10 19.87 5.89 69.11
CA LEU A 10 18.90 5.34 68.16
C LEU A 10 19.04 6.09 66.82
N ALA A 11 19.47 5.40 65.77
CA ALA A 11 19.53 5.95 64.41
C ALA A 11 18.14 5.90 63.76
N ILE A 12 17.61 7.06 63.37
CA ILE A 12 16.37 7.20 62.60
C ILE A 12 16.74 7.20 61.11
N LEU A 13 16.28 6.19 60.37
CA LEU A 13 16.40 6.10 58.92
C LEU A 13 15.14 6.72 58.27
N LEU A 14 15.25 7.91 57.67
CA LEU A 14 14.18 8.49 56.84
C LEU A 14 14.07 7.72 55.52
N GLN A 15 12.91 7.10 55.27
CA GLN A 15 12.56 6.59 53.94
C GLN A 15 12.03 7.74 53.07
N LEU A 16 12.73 8.05 51.98
CA LEU A 16 12.24 8.91 50.90
C LEU A 16 11.35 8.06 49.99
N THR A 17 10.04 8.22 50.09
CA THR A 17 9.09 7.64 49.12
C THR A 17 9.05 8.52 47.88
N SER A 18 9.64 8.06 46.77
CA SER A 18 9.45 8.69 45.47
C SER A 18 8.10 8.27 44.89
N ALA A 19 7.12 9.17 44.89
CA ALA A 19 5.90 8.99 44.11
C ALA A 19 6.23 9.25 42.64
N ALA A 20 6.59 8.20 41.90
CA ALA A 20 6.61 8.26 40.44
C ALA A 20 5.16 8.26 39.93
N PRO A 21 4.78 9.16 39.01
CA PRO A 21 3.44 9.13 38.44
C PRO A 21 3.25 7.84 37.65
N THR A 22 2.31 7.00 38.09
CA THR A 22 1.82 5.85 37.32
C THR A 22 1.13 6.37 36.07
N PRO A 23 1.46 5.90 34.85
CA PRO A 23 0.71 6.28 33.67
C PRO A 23 -0.72 5.78 33.82
N THR A 24 -1.68 6.70 33.87
CA THR A 24 -3.09 6.37 33.69
C THR A 24 -3.26 5.99 32.23
N SER A 25 -3.26 4.69 31.93
CA SER A 25 -3.79 4.22 30.66
C SER A 25 -5.29 4.40 30.70
N ASP A 26 -5.78 5.54 30.20
CA ASP A 26 -7.20 5.71 29.92
C ASP A 26 -7.60 4.60 28.94
N GLU A 27 -8.37 3.61 29.42
CA GLU A 27 -8.92 2.57 28.55
C GLU A 27 -9.75 3.20 27.41
N ASN A 28 -10.26 4.42 27.63
CA ASN A 28 -10.92 5.24 26.60
C ASN A 28 -9.96 5.74 25.51
N VAL A 29 -8.70 6.05 25.82
CA VAL A 29 -7.68 6.44 24.82
C VAL A 29 -7.24 5.23 23.98
N VAL A 30 -7.21 4.03 24.57
CA VAL A 30 -6.96 2.78 23.83
C VAL A 30 -8.13 2.46 22.89
N GLN A 31 -9.37 2.68 23.34
CA GLN A 31 -10.58 2.52 22.53
C GLN A 31 -10.72 3.61 21.43
N GLU A 32 -10.24 4.84 21.64
CA GLU A 32 -10.17 5.86 20.59
C GLU A 32 -9.06 5.59 19.57
N ARG A 33 -7.89 5.10 19.99
CA ARG A 33 -6.84 4.68 19.04
C ARG A 33 -7.28 3.49 18.19
N ALA A 34 -8.09 2.58 18.74
CA ALA A 34 -8.73 1.51 17.98
C ALA A 34 -9.79 1.99 16.97
N LYS A 35 -10.21 3.27 17.03
CA LYS A 35 -11.16 3.88 16.08
C LYS A 35 -10.48 4.66 14.95
N ILE A 36 -9.18 4.93 15.01
CA ILE A 36 -8.44 5.58 13.90
C ILE A 36 -7.86 4.50 12.99
N ALA A 37 -8.73 3.65 12.48
CA ALA A 37 -8.53 3.01 11.20
C ALA A 37 -9.74 3.45 10.37
N LYS A 38 -9.63 4.56 9.64
CA LYS A 38 -10.59 4.83 8.57
C LYS A 38 -10.44 3.66 7.60
N ARG A 39 -11.27 2.63 7.79
CA ARG A 39 -11.36 1.49 6.88
C ARG A 39 -11.61 2.06 5.50
N ALA A 40 -10.89 1.57 4.50
CA ALA A 40 -11.10 1.97 3.12
C ALA A 40 -12.61 1.89 2.82
N THR A 41 -13.22 3.05 2.59
CA THR A 41 -14.61 3.07 2.12
C THR A 41 -14.58 2.71 0.66
N ILE A 42 -15.59 1.97 0.21
CA ILE A 42 -15.66 1.51 -1.17
C ILE A 42 -15.82 2.65 -2.18
N THR A 43 -16.11 3.86 -1.69
CA THR A 43 -16.28 5.10 -2.46
C THR A 43 -15.14 6.11 -2.28
N ASP A 44 -14.06 5.74 -1.58
CA ASP A 44 -12.93 6.65 -1.36
C ASP A 44 -12.31 7.05 -2.71
N ILE A 45 -11.86 8.31 -2.77
CA ILE A 45 -11.15 8.90 -3.89
C ILE A 45 -9.75 9.34 -3.43
N ALA A 46 -8.83 9.54 -4.37
CA ALA A 46 -7.52 10.10 -4.02
C ALA A 46 -7.68 11.50 -3.43
N THR A 47 -7.03 11.74 -2.29
CA THR A 47 -7.12 13.02 -1.54
C THR A 47 -5.75 13.67 -1.32
N THR A 48 -4.69 13.05 -1.83
CA THR A 48 -3.30 13.46 -1.63
C THR A 48 -2.44 13.07 -2.83
N GLY A 49 -1.30 13.75 -2.99
CA GLY A 49 -0.30 13.46 -4.02
C GLY A 49 -0.77 13.73 -5.45
N TYR A 50 0.07 13.37 -6.41
CA TYR A 50 -0.18 13.59 -7.83
C TYR A 50 -1.43 12.91 -8.39
N ALA A 51 -1.96 11.86 -7.74
CA ALA A 51 -3.23 11.24 -8.12
C ALA A 51 -4.45 12.18 -7.95
N THR A 52 -4.30 13.31 -7.25
CA THR A 52 -5.33 14.37 -7.15
C THR A 52 -5.31 15.35 -8.32
N GLN A 53 -4.23 15.37 -9.11
CA GLN A 53 -4.08 16.29 -10.22
C GLN A 53 -4.85 15.77 -11.45
N ASN A 54 -4.92 16.58 -12.51
CA ASN A 54 -5.57 16.20 -13.77
C ASN A 54 -7.03 15.70 -13.60
N GLY A 55 -7.82 16.41 -12.78
CA GLY A 55 -9.21 16.03 -12.48
C GLY A 55 -9.37 14.99 -11.37
N GLY A 56 -8.26 14.47 -10.82
CA GLY A 56 -8.26 13.56 -9.68
C GLY A 56 -8.58 12.11 -10.02
N THR A 57 -8.44 11.24 -9.02
CA THR A 57 -8.66 9.80 -9.16
C THR A 57 -9.86 9.37 -8.31
N THR A 58 -10.95 8.99 -8.97
CA THR A 58 -12.23 8.59 -8.37
C THR A 58 -12.55 7.10 -8.53
N GLY A 59 -11.75 6.38 -9.32
CA GLY A 59 -11.88 4.95 -9.53
C GLY A 59 -13.23 4.56 -10.14
N GLY A 60 -13.87 3.57 -9.52
CA GLY A 60 -15.16 3.03 -9.94
C GLY A 60 -16.39 3.74 -9.39
N ASN A 61 -16.25 4.93 -8.79
CA ASN A 61 -17.38 5.66 -8.21
C ASN A 61 -18.55 5.84 -9.20
N GLY A 62 -19.78 5.66 -8.71
CA GLY A 62 -20.99 5.65 -9.54
C GLY A 62 -21.24 4.35 -10.31
N GLY A 63 -20.29 3.41 -10.29
CA GLY A 63 -20.40 2.10 -10.91
C GLY A 63 -21.05 1.04 -10.02
N THR A 64 -21.33 -0.13 -10.61
CA THR A 64 -21.83 -1.30 -9.88
C THR A 64 -20.79 -1.78 -8.86
N VAL A 65 -21.26 -2.19 -7.68
CA VAL A 65 -20.42 -2.84 -6.65
C VAL A 65 -20.50 -4.35 -6.83
N THR A 66 -19.36 -5.02 -6.91
CA THR A 66 -19.28 -6.48 -7.04
C THR A 66 -18.29 -7.03 -6.03
N THR A 67 -18.72 -7.96 -5.17
CA THR A 67 -17.80 -8.71 -4.30
C THR A 67 -17.27 -9.93 -5.04
N VAL A 68 -15.96 -10.16 -4.97
CA VAL A 68 -15.27 -11.29 -5.62
C VAL A 68 -14.43 -12.05 -4.62
N SER A 69 -14.37 -13.38 -4.76
CA SER A 69 -13.57 -14.26 -3.91
C SER A 69 -12.85 -15.36 -4.68
N THR A 70 -12.92 -15.34 -6.01
CA THR A 70 -12.18 -16.26 -6.89
C THR A 70 -11.45 -15.50 -7.99
N LEU A 71 -10.40 -16.09 -8.54
CA LEU A 71 -9.62 -15.49 -9.62
C LEU A 71 -10.50 -15.21 -10.86
N ALA A 72 -11.38 -16.14 -11.23
CA ALA A 72 -12.28 -15.95 -12.37
C ALA A 72 -13.22 -14.75 -12.16
N GLN A 73 -13.84 -14.64 -10.98
CA GLN A 73 -14.70 -13.50 -10.63
C GLN A 73 -13.91 -12.19 -10.65
N PHE A 74 -12.72 -12.17 -10.04
CA PHE A 74 -11.85 -11.00 -10.00
C PHE A 74 -11.47 -10.54 -11.42
N THR A 75 -10.96 -11.46 -12.25
CA THR A 75 -10.57 -11.18 -13.63
C THR A 75 -11.74 -10.64 -14.45
N THR A 76 -12.91 -11.27 -14.41
CA THR A 76 -14.10 -10.75 -15.10
C THR A 76 -14.52 -9.37 -14.57
N ALA A 77 -14.40 -9.14 -13.26
CA ALA A 77 -14.79 -7.86 -12.66
C ALA A 77 -13.89 -6.70 -13.11
N VAL A 78 -12.56 -6.88 -13.10
CA VAL A 78 -11.60 -5.82 -13.44
C VAL A 78 -11.43 -5.59 -14.94
N THR A 79 -11.72 -6.60 -15.75
CA THR A 79 -11.69 -6.51 -17.22
C THR A 79 -13.04 -6.17 -17.82
N ASN A 80 -14.13 -6.16 -17.04
CA ASN A 80 -15.50 -6.17 -17.55
C ASN A 80 -15.79 -7.32 -18.54
N GLY A 81 -15.00 -8.41 -18.51
CA GLY A 81 -15.05 -9.49 -19.49
C GLY A 81 -14.51 -9.13 -20.89
N ASN A 82 -14.11 -7.86 -21.11
CA ASN A 82 -13.52 -7.38 -22.37
C ASN A 82 -12.65 -6.13 -22.13
N LEU A 83 -11.39 -6.20 -22.55
CA LEU A 83 -10.33 -5.21 -22.33
C LEU A 83 -10.23 -4.12 -23.40
N THR A 84 -11.27 -3.94 -24.22
CA THR A 84 -11.33 -2.92 -25.27
C THR A 84 -11.66 -1.52 -24.70
N PRO A 85 -11.13 -0.43 -25.27
CA PRO A 85 -11.37 0.95 -24.79
C PRO A 85 -12.85 1.35 -24.69
N THR A 86 -13.74 0.67 -25.42
CA THR A 86 -15.19 0.91 -25.41
C THR A 86 -15.90 0.34 -24.18
N HIS A 87 -15.19 -0.38 -23.30
CA HIS A 87 -15.74 -1.07 -22.12
C HIS A 87 -15.20 -0.51 -20.79
N ASP A 88 -14.85 0.78 -20.76
CA ASP A 88 -14.39 1.53 -19.57
C ASP A 88 -15.53 1.86 -18.59
N VAL A 89 -16.33 0.84 -18.24
CA VAL A 89 -17.44 0.92 -17.30
C VAL A 89 -16.89 1.06 -15.88
N ALA A 90 -17.36 2.08 -15.16
CA ALA A 90 -17.06 2.27 -13.74
C ALA A 90 -17.50 1.05 -12.92
N ARG A 91 -16.62 0.52 -12.07
CA ARG A 91 -16.95 -0.60 -11.19
C ARG A 91 -16.15 -0.56 -9.89
N ILE A 92 -16.82 -0.86 -8.80
CA ILE A 92 -16.22 -1.08 -7.48
C ILE A 92 -16.13 -2.60 -7.27
N ILE A 93 -14.91 -3.11 -7.17
CA ILE A 93 -14.58 -4.52 -7.00
C ILE A 93 -14.11 -4.73 -5.56
N VAL A 94 -14.96 -5.37 -4.75
CA VAL A 94 -14.66 -5.67 -3.36
C VAL A 94 -14.04 -7.06 -3.26
N VAL A 95 -12.76 -7.14 -2.93
CA VAL A 95 -12.05 -8.43 -2.80
C VAL A 95 -12.31 -9.00 -1.40
N SER A 96 -12.70 -10.27 -1.33
CA SER A 96 -13.03 -10.96 -0.07
C SER A 96 -12.22 -12.23 0.06
N GLY A 97 -11.42 -12.32 1.13
CA GLY A 97 -10.56 -13.47 1.40
C GLY A 97 -9.34 -13.54 0.47
N THR A 98 -8.78 -14.74 0.33
CA THR A 98 -7.58 -14.99 -0.47
C THR A 98 -7.95 -15.45 -1.87
N ILE A 99 -7.39 -14.78 -2.88
CA ILE A 99 -7.42 -15.19 -4.28
C ILE A 99 -6.01 -15.57 -4.70
N THR A 100 -5.83 -16.83 -5.10
CA THR A 100 -4.53 -17.36 -5.53
C THR A 100 -4.49 -17.58 -7.03
N GLY A 101 -3.35 -17.35 -7.64
CA GLY A 101 -3.08 -17.63 -9.04
C GLY A 101 -1.58 -17.67 -9.34
N SER A 102 -1.27 -17.75 -10.63
CA SER A 102 0.07 -17.53 -11.18
C SER A 102 -0.13 -16.85 -12.53
N VAL A 103 -0.56 -15.59 -12.49
CA VAL A 103 -1.03 -14.87 -13.67
C VAL A 103 -0.87 -13.36 -13.49
N GLN A 104 -0.66 -12.67 -14.61
CA GLN A 104 -0.79 -11.23 -14.69
C GLN A 104 -2.22 -10.86 -15.13
N VAL A 105 -2.98 -10.19 -14.27
CA VAL A 105 -4.36 -9.76 -14.57
C VAL A 105 -4.36 -8.30 -15.02
N ARG A 106 -4.81 -8.05 -16.25
CA ARG A 106 -4.98 -6.68 -16.74
C ARG A 106 -6.18 -6.00 -16.06
N VAL A 107 -5.99 -4.76 -15.65
CA VAL A 107 -7.01 -3.91 -15.04
C VAL A 107 -7.38 -2.81 -16.05
N GLY A 108 -8.68 -2.62 -16.32
CA GLY A 108 -9.17 -1.53 -17.18
C GLY A 108 -9.35 -0.20 -16.45
N SER A 109 -9.78 0.85 -17.15
CA SER A 109 -10.01 2.17 -16.55
C SER A 109 -11.24 2.20 -15.64
N ASN A 110 -11.36 3.21 -14.76
CA ASN A 110 -12.53 3.44 -13.90
C ASN A 110 -12.82 2.27 -12.96
N LYS A 111 -11.79 1.79 -12.25
CA LYS A 111 -11.89 0.65 -11.33
C LYS A 111 -11.49 1.07 -9.92
N SER A 112 -12.28 0.66 -8.93
CA SER A 112 -11.87 0.67 -7.53
C SER A 112 -11.75 -0.76 -7.05
N ILE A 113 -10.54 -1.27 -6.88
CA ILE A 113 -10.24 -2.58 -6.31
C ILE A 113 -9.99 -2.39 -4.82
N ILE A 114 -10.95 -2.78 -3.98
CA ILE A 114 -10.93 -2.51 -2.54
C ILE A 114 -11.01 -3.83 -1.79
N GLY A 115 -10.00 -4.15 -0.98
CA GLY A 115 -10.03 -5.34 -0.16
C GLY A 115 -10.90 -5.18 1.09
N LYS A 116 -11.57 -6.26 1.49
CA LYS A 116 -12.02 -6.44 2.88
C LYS A 116 -10.82 -6.69 3.80
N SER A 117 -11.05 -6.71 5.10
CA SER A 117 -10.03 -7.09 6.08
C SER A 117 -9.37 -8.42 5.70
N GLY A 118 -8.04 -8.42 5.52
CA GLY A 118 -7.27 -9.60 5.13
C GLY A 118 -7.50 -10.08 3.70
N ALA A 119 -7.98 -9.23 2.80
CA ALA A 119 -8.09 -9.58 1.38
C ALA A 119 -6.70 -9.70 0.76
N THR A 120 -6.40 -10.87 0.20
CA THR A 120 -5.06 -11.22 -0.27
C THR A 120 -5.09 -11.71 -1.71
N LEU A 121 -4.14 -11.25 -2.52
CA LEU A 121 -3.81 -11.76 -3.83
C LEU A 121 -2.46 -12.48 -3.75
N VAL A 122 -2.44 -13.80 -3.96
CA VAL A 122 -1.21 -14.60 -3.94
C VAL A 122 -0.86 -15.04 -5.36
N GLY A 123 0.30 -14.61 -5.86
CA GLY A 123 0.78 -14.95 -7.21
C GLY A 123 0.00 -14.30 -8.36
N VAL A 124 -0.83 -13.29 -8.05
CA VAL A 124 -1.63 -12.54 -9.03
C VAL A 124 -1.08 -11.12 -9.16
N GLY A 125 -0.41 -10.83 -10.28
CA GLY A 125 0.08 -9.49 -10.59
C GLY A 125 -1.02 -8.60 -11.16
N LEU A 126 -1.11 -7.34 -10.71
CA LEU A 126 -2.05 -6.37 -11.27
C LEU A 126 -1.36 -5.55 -12.36
N TYR A 127 -1.89 -5.61 -13.58
CA TYR A 127 -1.33 -4.90 -14.72
C TYR A 127 -2.27 -3.78 -15.19
N ILE A 128 -2.03 -2.59 -14.68
CA ILE A 128 -2.74 -1.36 -15.03
C ILE A 128 -2.00 -0.76 -16.23
N ASN A 129 -2.43 -1.15 -17.43
CA ASN A 129 -1.75 -0.79 -18.67
C ASN A 129 -2.70 -0.13 -19.65
N LYS A 130 -2.35 1.06 -20.16
CA LYS A 130 -3.22 1.87 -21.02
C LYS A 130 -4.59 2.06 -20.38
N SER A 131 -4.61 2.47 -19.13
CA SER A 131 -5.82 2.65 -18.33
C SER A 131 -5.77 3.97 -17.57
N ALA A 132 -6.93 4.48 -17.20
CA ALA A 132 -7.03 5.71 -16.43
C ALA A 132 -7.96 5.55 -15.23
N ASN A 133 -7.77 6.39 -14.21
CA ASN A 133 -8.71 6.50 -13.09
C ASN A 133 -8.90 5.16 -12.35
N VAL A 134 -7.82 4.65 -11.75
CA VAL A 134 -7.80 3.36 -11.04
C VAL A 134 -7.40 3.54 -9.58
N ILE A 135 -8.13 2.89 -8.69
CA ILE A 135 -7.87 2.85 -7.26
C ILE A 135 -7.60 1.40 -6.84
N VAL A 136 -6.52 1.15 -6.12
CA VAL A 136 -6.21 -0.14 -5.48
C VAL A 136 -5.98 0.11 -4.00
N ARG A 137 -6.84 -0.45 -3.13
CA ARG A 137 -6.73 -0.19 -1.68
C ARG A 137 -7.01 -1.38 -0.80
N ASN A 138 -6.34 -1.43 0.34
CA ASN A 138 -6.52 -2.45 1.37
C ASN A 138 -6.35 -3.89 0.83
N ILE A 139 -5.37 -4.09 -0.05
CA ILE A 139 -5.03 -5.40 -0.63
C ILE A 139 -3.66 -5.82 -0.12
N ILE A 140 -3.55 -7.08 0.29
CA ILE A 140 -2.26 -7.75 0.49
C ILE A 140 -1.89 -8.43 -0.83
N SER A 141 -0.82 -8.03 -1.49
CA SER A 141 -0.29 -8.65 -2.73
C SER A 141 1.03 -9.35 -2.42
N GLN A 142 1.08 -10.65 -2.66
CA GLN A 142 2.21 -11.49 -2.25
C GLN A 142 2.67 -12.46 -3.34
N LYS A 143 3.98 -12.66 -3.44
CA LYS A 143 4.62 -13.76 -4.19
C LYS A 143 4.28 -13.80 -5.69
N VAL A 144 4.22 -12.65 -6.34
CA VAL A 144 4.04 -12.57 -7.81
C VAL A 144 5.35 -12.92 -8.50
N LEU A 145 5.41 -14.11 -9.11
CA LEU A 145 6.56 -14.57 -9.90
C LEU A 145 6.91 -13.56 -10.99
N ALA A 146 8.21 -13.38 -11.28
CA ALA A 146 8.67 -12.45 -12.32
C ALA A 146 8.02 -12.69 -13.70
N THR A 147 7.67 -13.94 -14.03
CA THR A 147 6.96 -14.28 -15.28
C THR A 147 5.54 -13.73 -15.36
N ASN A 148 4.97 -13.32 -14.22
CA ASN A 148 3.64 -12.71 -14.09
C ASN A 148 3.74 -11.19 -13.86
N GLY A 149 4.93 -10.61 -14.05
CA GLY A 149 5.22 -9.19 -13.86
C GLY A 149 5.35 -8.81 -12.38
N ASP A 150 4.92 -7.59 -12.08
CA ASP A 150 5.03 -6.99 -10.75
C ASP A 150 3.83 -7.31 -9.87
N GLY A 151 3.95 -7.06 -8.57
CA GLY A 151 2.81 -7.00 -7.66
C GLY A 151 1.72 -6.05 -8.20
N ILE A 152 2.12 -4.83 -8.55
CA ILE A 152 1.31 -3.82 -9.24
C ILE A 152 2.18 -3.12 -10.30
N GLY A 153 1.98 -3.44 -11.57
CA GLY A 153 2.63 -2.78 -12.70
C GLY A 153 1.72 -1.72 -13.33
N ILE A 154 2.18 -0.47 -13.36
CA ILE A 154 1.47 0.69 -13.91
C ILE A 154 2.23 1.20 -15.14
N GLN A 155 1.63 1.07 -16.32
CA GLN A 155 2.26 1.42 -17.59
C GLN A 155 1.33 2.22 -18.49
N ILE A 156 1.82 3.30 -19.12
CA ILE A 156 1.06 4.15 -20.04
C ILE A 156 -0.32 4.50 -19.45
N SER A 157 -0.37 4.76 -18.15
CA SER A 157 -1.62 4.90 -17.40
C SER A 157 -1.63 6.18 -16.59
N THR A 158 -2.81 6.76 -16.41
CA THR A 158 -2.96 8.06 -15.75
C THR A 158 -3.93 8.01 -14.58
N ASN A 159 -3.72 8.85 -13.57
CA ASN A 159 -4.62 8.96 -12.41
C ASN A 159 -4.83 7.62 -11.72
N VAL A 160 -3.76 7.14 -11.07
CA VAL A 160 -3.75 5.85 -10.34
C VAL A 160 -3.40 6.09 -8.88
N TRP A 161 -4.18 5.51 -7.98
CA TRP A 161 -3.96 5.60 -6.53
C TRP A 161 -3.86 4.21 -5.89
N VAL A 162 -2.69 3.87 -5.38
CA VAL A 162 -2.42 2.67 -4.59
C VAL A 162 -2.31 3.09 -3.13
N ASP A 163 -3.18 2.58 -2.26
CA ASP A 163 -3.21 3.07 -0.88
C ASP A 163 -3.61 2.03 0.16
N HIS A 164 -2.94 2.05 1.32
CA HIS A 164 -3.11 1.02 2.37
C HIS A 164 -2.96 -0.41 1.83
N CYS A 165 -2.04 -0.64 0.89
CA CYS A 165 -1.74 -1.97 0.42
C CYS A 165 -0.54 -2.55 1.19
N GLU A 166 -0.48 -3.88 1.28
CA GLU A 166 0.71 -4.60 1.73
C GLU A 166 1.28 -5.33 0.52
N LEU A 167 2.53 -5.07 0.17
CA LEU A 167 3.19 -5.65 -1.01
C LEU A 167 4.45 -6.37 -0.55
N SER A 168 4.53 -7.68 -0.78
CA SER A 168 5.69 -8.47 -0.35
C SER A 168 5.92 -9.74 -1.16
N SER A 169 7.03 -10.40 -0.88
CA SER A 169 7.35 -11.70 -1.48
C SER A 169 8.03 -12.61 -0.45
N ASP A 170 9.30 -12.94 -0.69
CA ASP A 170 10.26 -13.43 0.30
C ASP A 170 11.68 -13.10 -0.20
N LEU A 171 12.67 -13.35 0.66
CA LEU A 171 14.09 -13.22 0.33
C LEU A 171 14.79 -14.59 0.22
N ASP A 172 14.01 -15.68 0.25
CA ASP A 172 14.52 -17.05 0.21
C ASP A 172 14.98 -17.44 -1.20
N ASN A 173 14.48 -16.72 -2.21
CA ASN A 173 14.81 -16.89 -3.61
C ASN A 173 15.80 -15.82 -4.10
N GLY A 174 16.48 -16.07 -5.21
CA GLY A 174 17.36 -15.05 -5.82
C GLY A 174 16.59 -13.81 -6.28
N LYS A 175 17.30 -12.67 -6.41
CA LYS A 175 16.73 -11.35 -6.75
C LYS A 175 15.84 -11.26 -7.99
N ASP A 176 15.95 -12.23 -8.91
CA ASP A 176 15.23 -12.25 -10.19
C ASP A 176 14.13 -13.33 -10.23
N TYR A 177 13.87 -14.00 -9.11
CA TYR A 177 12.73 -14.92 -8.98
C TYR A 177 11.39 -14.17 -8.94
N TYR A 178 11.39 -13.02 -8.27
CA TYR A 178 10.32 -12.02 -8.30
C TYR A 178 10.82 -10.77 -9.04
N ASP A 179 9.91 -9.99 -9.65
CA ASP A 179 10.28 -8.73 -10.31
C ASP A 179 10.09 -7.51 -9.42
N GLY A 180 9.19 -6.56 -9.72
CA GLY A 180 8.88 -5.41 -8.87
C GLY A 180 7.71 -5.65 -7.91
N LEU A 181 7.64 -4.88 -6.80
CA LEU A 181 6.41 -4.81 -5.99
C LEU A 181 5.43 -3.81 -6.61
N VAL A 182 5.90 -2.59 -6.90
CA VAL A 182 5.10 -1.54 -7.54
C VAL A 182 5.95 -0.70 -8.48
N ASP A 183 5.74 -0.91 -9.78
CA ASP A 183 6.50 -0.26 -10.84
C ASP A 183 5.62 0.70 -11.63
N ILE A 184 6.13 1.91 -11.89
CA ILE A 184 5.46 3.00 -12.60
C ILE A 184 6.34 3.40 -13.78
N THR A 185 5.95 2.98 -14.99
CA THR A 185 6.83 3.10 -16.17
C THR A 185 6.06 3.54 -17.40
N HIS A 186 6.79 3.79 -18.50
CA HIS A 186 6.24 4.12 -19.81
C HIS A 186 5.25 5.29 -19.81
N ALA A 187 5.75 6.49 -19.49
CA ALA A 187 4.97 7.73 -19.44
C ALA A 187 3.67 7.65 -18.61
N SER A 188 3.63 6.77 -17.60
CA SER A 188 2.55 6.81 -16.63
C SER A 188 2.56 8.15 -15.90
N GLU A 189 1.39 8.61 -15.46
CA GLU A 189 1.22 9.99 -15.03
C GLU A 189 0.22 10.12 -13.89
N TRP A 190 0.42 11.11 -13.01
CA TRP A 190 -0.52 11.41 -11.94
C TRP A 190 -0.77 10.21 -11.02
N VAL A 191 0.31 9.63 -10.49
CA VAL A 191 0.25 8.42 -9.65
C VAL A 191 0.53 8.76 -8.20
N THR A 192 -0.13 8.07 -7.28
CA THR A 192 0.20 8.15 -5.84
C THR A 192 0.19 6.77 -5.22
N VAL A 193 1.26 6.45 -4.49
CA VAL A 193 1.37 5.27 -3.62
C VAL A 193 1.47 5.77 -2.18
N SER A 194 0.46 5.51 -1.36
CA SER A 194 0.39 6.05 0.00
C SER A 194 0.02 5.03 1.07
N ASN A 195 0.45 5.28 2.31
CA ASN A 195 0.07 4.50 3.49
C ASN A 195 0.25 2.98 3.34
N SER A 196 1.14 2.54 2.45
CA SER A 196 1.30 1.13 2.08
C SER A 196 2.54 0.54 2.76
N TYR A 197 2.50 -0.76 3.02
CA TYR A 197 3.60 -1.51 3.60
C TYR A 197 4.30 -2.34 2.52
N LEU A 198 5.55 -2.03 2.22
CA LEU A 198 6.35 -2.73 1.22
C LEU A 198 7.50 -3.44 1.91
N HIS A 199 7.54 -4.76 1.83
CA HIS A 199 8.51 -5.52 2.61
C HIS A 199 8.94 -6.85 2.00
N ASP A 200 10.05 -7.38 2.52
CA ASP A 200 10.56 -8.73 2.21
C ASP A 200 10.69 -8.97 0.69
N HIS A 201 11.48 -8.13 0.03
CA HIS A 201 11.59 -8.13 -1.42
C HIS A 201 12.89 -7.48 -1.95
N PHE A 202 13.40 -7.94 -3.11
CA PHE A 202 14.67 -7.46 -3.66
C PHE A 202 14.59 -6.14 -4.45
N LYS A 203 13.53 -5.92 -5.25
CA LYS A 203 13.41 -4.76 -6.17
C LYS A 203 12.08 -4.05 -5.96
N ALA A 204 11.94 -3.21 -4.94
CA ALA A 204 10.59 -2.79 -4.50
C ALA A 204 9.84 -1.89 -5.49
N SER A 205 10.36 -0.71 -5.85
CA SER A 205 9.62 0.24 -6.70
C SER A 205 10.50 0.97 -7.72
N LEU A 206 10.26 0.69 -9.01
CA LEU A 206 10.88 1.38 -10.13
C LEU A 206 9.96 2.45 -10.72
N ILE A 207 10.48 3.66 -10.89
CA ILE A 207 9.83 4.76 -11.61
C ILE A 207 10.69 5.08 -12.83
N GLY A 208 10.18 4.78 -14.03
CA GLY A 208 10.93 4.88 -15.28
C GLY A 208 11.90 3.71 -15.51
N HIS A 209 11.63 2.91 -16.54
CA HIS A 209 12.24 1.58 -16.69
C HIS A 209 13.65 1.57 -17.33
N SER A 210 13.99 2.60 -18.10
CA SER A 210 15.20 2.58 -18.94
C SER A 210 15.72 3.99 -19.18
N ASP A 211 17.03 4.20 -19.02
CA ASP A 211 17.72 5.46 -19.33
C ASP A 211 17.61 5.85 -20.81
N ASN A 212 17.32 4.89 -21.69
CA ASN A 212 17.15 5.11 -23.12
C ASN A 212 15.69 5.42 -23.53
N ASN A 213 14.76 5.50 -22.57
CA ASN A 213 13.35 5.75 -22.85
C ASN A 213 12.95 7.23 -22.70
N GLY A 214 13.92 8.15 -22.68
CA GLY A 214 13.67 9.58 -22.43
C GLY A 214 12.69 10.23 -23.42
N ALA A 215 12.60 9.75 -24.67
CA ALA A 215 11.64 10.27 -25.65
C ALA A 215 10.17 10.03 -25.24
N GLN A 216 9.91 8.96 -24.48
CA GLN A 216 8.60 8.66 -23.93
C GLN A 216 8.44 9.23 -22.51
N ASP A 217 9.45 9.10 -21.64
CA ASP A 217 9.29 9.36 -20.21
C ASP A 217 9.59 10.82 -19.78
N THR A 218 10.27 11.63 -20.60
CA THR A 218 10.59 13.02 -20.26
C THR A 218 9.32 13.87 -20.17
N GLY A 219 9.14 14.57 -19.05
CA GLY A 219 7.93 15.38 -18.79
C GLY A 219 6.76 14.56 -18.26
N HIS A 220 6.96 13.27 -18.02
CA HIS A 220 5.98 12.36 -17.44
C HIS A 220 6.44 11.81 -16.07
N LEU A 221 5.76 10.78 -15.56
CA LEU A 221 6.10 10.09 -14.31
C LEU A 221 6.03 11.01 -13.08
N HIS A 222 5.01 11.85 -12.98
CA HIS A 222 4.71 12.56 -11.73
C HIS A 222 4.10 11.58 -10.71
N VAL A 223 4.90 11.21 -9.71
CA VAL A 223 4.56 10.15 -8.74
C VAL A 223 4.78 10.64 -7.32
N SER A 224 3.74 10.58 -6.49
CA SER A 224 3.90 10.79 -5.04
C SER A 224 3.98 9.46 -4.31
N GLN A 225 5.05 9.23 -3.56
CA GLN A 225 5.13 8.14 -2.59
C GLN A 225 5.27 8.71 -1.18
N HIS A 226 4.28 8.50 -0.30
CA HIS A 226 4.31 9.09 1.04
C HIS A 226 3.59 8.23 2.09
N ASN A 227 4.02 8.34 3.34
CA ASN A 227 3.49 7.54 4.46
C ASN A 227 3.57 6.02 4.26
N ASN A 228 4.38 5.56 3.31
CA ASN A 228 4.64 4.15 3.12
C ASN A 228 5.66 3.68 4.15
N TYR A 229 5.49 2.45 4.64
CA TYR A 229 6.47 1.77 5.48
C TYR A 229 7.25 0.79 4.62
N TRP A 230 8.59 0.87 4.66
CA TRP A 230 9.48 0.04 3.86
C TRP A 230 10.38 -0.76 4.80
N GLU A 231 10.35 -2.08 4.70
CA GLU A 231 11.11 -2.97 5.60
C GLU A 231 11.77 -4.10 4.82
N ASN A 232 13.02 -4.42 5.12
CA ASN A 232 13.71 -5.55 4.51
C ASN A 232 13.69 -5.55 2.96
N ILE A 233 14.00 -4.39 2.37
CA ILE A 233 14.05 -4.19 0.92
C ILE A 233 15.49 -4.22 0.41
N GLY A 234 15.77 -4.99 -0.63
CA GLY A 234 17.10 -5.07 -1.24
C GLY A 234 17.50 -3.81 -2.01
N SER A 235 16.57 -3.24 -2.80
CA SER A 235 16.81 -2.07 -3.64
C SER A 235 15.51 -1.40 -4.09
N ARG A 236 15.62 -0.21 -4.70
CA ARG A 236 14.53 0.57 -5.30
C ARG A 236 13.49 1.08 -4.29
N THR A 237 13.88 2.01 -3.41
CA THR A 237 13.00 2.64 -2.40
C THR A 237 12.84 4.18 -2.55
N PRO A 238 12.30 4.70 -3.67
CA PRO A 238 12.21 4.11 -5.00
C PRO A 238 13.53 4.24 -5.79
N SER A 239 13.60 3.65 -6.99
CA SER A 239 14.59 4.00 -8.03
C SER A 239 13.90 4.81 -9.11
N ILE A 240 14.39 6.01 -9.43
CA ILE A 240 13.70 6.97 -10.31
C ILE A 240 14.54 7.33 -11.54
N ARG A 241 13.87 7.47 -12.69
CA ARG A 241 14.34 8.10 -13.92
C ARG A 241 13.28 9.05 -14.48
N PHE A 242 13.71 10.21 -14.98
CA PHE A 242 12.91 11.27 -15.63
C PHE A 242 11.79 11.94 -14.80
N GLY A 243 11.10 11.16 -13.97
CA GLY A 243 9.94 11.59 -13.20
C GLY A 243 10.23 12.59 -12.09
N THR A 244 9.15 13.06 -11.48
CA THR A 244 9.13 14.00 -10.35
C THR A 244 8.29 13.46 -9.21
#